data_AF-A0A2I8ABD8-F1
#
_entry.id   AF-A0A2I8ABD8-F1
#
_cell.length_a   1.000
_cell.length_b   1.000
_cell.length_c   1.000
_cell.angle_alpha   90.00
_cell.angle_beta   90.00
_cell.angle_gamma   90.00
#
_symmetry.space_group_name_H-M   'P 1'
#
loop_
_entity.id
_entity.type
_entity.pdbx_description
1 polymer ?
#
loop_
_entity_poly.entity_id
_entity_poly.type
_entity_poly.pdbx_seq_one_letter_code
_entity_poly.pdbx_strand_id
1 'polypeptide(L)'
;MDDFLPSPEQQENRSGFEPELGGFLRDAPERSGLEPELGGMVRQKGVYVDEITCIGCKHCAHVARNTFYIEPDYGRSRAIRQDGDAEEVIQEAIDTCPVDCIHWVDYTELRKLEEDRKYQVIPIVGYPVDHAVATSQKRQKKQKLKFKKSRS
;
A
#
# COMPACT_ATOMS: atom_id res chain seq x y z
N MET A 1 42.74 -2.91 22.72
CA MET A 1 41.41 -3.57 22.62
C MET A 1 40.85 -3.12 21.30
N ASP A 2 41.22 -3.88 20.28
CA ASP A 2 41.36 -3.42 18.91
C ASP A 2 40.09 -3.70 18.10
N ASP A 3 39.81 -2.74 17.21
CA ASP A 3 38.84 -2.68 16.12
C ASP A 3 38.29 -4.03 15.62
N PHE A 4 36.99 -4.23 15.85
CA PHE A 4 36.21 -5.23 15.10
C PHE A 4 35.61 -4.54 13.87
N LEU A 5 36.42 -4.34 12.83
CA LEU A 5 35.94 -3.88 11.52
C LEU A 5 35.26 -5.06 10.80
N PRO A 6 33.95 -4.97 10.48
CA PRO A 6 33.26 -6.02 9.73
C PRO A 6 33.80 -6.14 8.30
N SER A 7 33.80 -7.37 7.79
CA SER A 7 34.44 -7.76 6.52
C SER A 7 33.63 -7.30 5.28
N PRO A 8 34.28 -7.00 4.15
CA PRO A 8 33.67 -6.37 2.97
C PRO A 8 32.56 -7.19 2.29
N GLU A 9 32.49 -8.51 2.53
CA GLU A 9 31.43 -9.38 1.99
C GLU A 9 30.06 -9.16 2.66
N GLN A 10 30.03 -8.54 3.85
CA GLN A 10 28.79 -8.14 4.53
C GLN A 10 28.17 -6.88 3.90
N GLN A 11 28.89 -6.20 2.99
CA GLN A 11 28.45 -4.97 2.36
C GLN A 11 27.53 -5.22 1.15
N GLU A 12 27.73 -6.32 0.40
CA GLU A 12 26.98 -6.61 -0.83
C GLU A 12 25.56 -7.13 -0.59
N ASN A 13 25.21 -7.49 0.65
CA ASN A 13 23.86 -7.93 1.04
C ASN A 13 23.11 -6.86 1.87
N ARG A 14 23.52 -5.60 1.78
CA ARG A 14 22.87 -4.46 2.44
C ARG A 14 21.81 -3.90 1.49
N SER A 15 20.54 -4.10 1.83
CA SER A 15 19.38 -3.78 1.00
C SER A 15 19.15 -2.29 0.73
N GLY A 16 20.02 -1.39 1.21
CA GLY A 16 19.84 0.06 1.11
C GLY A 16 18.74 0.63 2.00
N PHE A 17 18.17 -0.18 2.90
CA PHE A 17 17.23 0.23 3.95
C PHE A 17 17.93 0.66 5.24
N GLU A 18 19.19 1.07 5.16
CA GLU A 18 19.90 1.54 6.33
C GLU A 18 19.48 2.98 6.68
N PRO A 19 19.29 3.26 7.96
CA PRO A 19 18.67 4.49 8.46
C PRO A 19 19.63 5.68 8.42
N GLU A 20 20.15 6.03 7.25
CA GLU A 20 20.85 7.30 7.01
C GLU A 20 19.84 8.43 6.74
N LEU A 21 18.82 8.50 7.58
CA LEU A 21 18.12 9.75 7.88
C LEU A 21 17.93 9.76 9.39
N GLY A 22 19.00 10.19 10.08
CA GLY A 22 18.90 10.87 11.36
C GLY A 22 17.97 12.08 11.21
N GLY A 23 16.67 11.82 11.27
CA GLY A 23 15.64 12.83 11.44
C GLY A 23 15.72 13.43 12.85
N PHE A 24 15.14 14.63 12.97
CA PHE A 24 15.10 15.53 14.12
C PHE A 24 14.74 14.92 15.50
N LEU A 25 14.30 13.66 15.55
CA LEU A 25 13.88 12.98 16.79
C LEU A 25 15.04 12.47 17.67
N ARG A 26 16.27 12.43 17.17
CA ARG A 26 17.42 11.87 17.91
C ARG A 26 17.80 12.64 19.19
N ASP A 27 17.44 13.92 19.27
CA ASP A 27 17.80 14.83 20.38
C ASP A 27 16.70 14.96 21.45
N ALA A 28 15.58 14.23 21.32
CA ALA A 28 14.54 14.23 22.34
C ALA A 28 14.97 13.40 23.57
N PRO A 29 14.87 13.92 24.81
CA PRO A 29 15.48 13.31 25.99
C PRO A 29 14.77 12.04 26.52
N GLU A 30 13.58 11.68 26.04
CA GLU A 30 12.87 10.44 26.45
C GLU A 30 12.49 9.58 25.23
N ARG A 31 12.86 8.29 25.27
CA ARG A 31 12.53 7.30 24.22
C ARG A 31 11.28 6.51 24.60
N SER A 32 10.18 6.64 23.84
CA SER A 32 8.90 5.96 24.14
C SER A 32 8.75 4.55 23.55
N GLY A 33 9.73 4.08 22.76
CA GLY A 33 9.84 2.67 22.38
C GLY A 33 9.17 2.25 21.07
N LEU A 34 9.00 3.15 20.10
CA LEU A 34 8.48 2.71 18.82
C LEU A 34 9.23 3.21 17.54
N GLU A 35 10.34 3.95 17.56
CA GLU A 35 10.89 4.62 16.35
C GLU A 35 11.23 3.67 15.18
N PRO A 36 10.32 3.57 14.18
CA PRO A 36 10.32 4.33 12.93
C PRO A 36 8.98 5.10 12.83
N GLU A 37 8.93 6.29 13.43
CA GLU A 37 7.68 6.99 13.81
C GLU A 37 6.56 6.06 14.36
N LEU A 38 6.97 5.01 15.07
CA LEU A 38 6.22 4.44 16.16
C LEU A 38 5.33 3.16 15.95
N GLY A 39 5.85 2.06 15.36
CA GLY A 39 5.09 0.79 15.21
C GLY A 39 5.78 -0.52 14.76
N GLY A 40 7.01 -0.80 15.21
CA GLY A 40 7.61 -2.16 15.16
C GLY A 40 7.80 -2.83 13.79
N MET A 41 8.24 -4.10 13.79
CA MET A 41 8.49 -4.91 12.55
C MET A 41 7.26 -5.03 11.63
N VAL A 42 6.05 -4.84 12.18
CA VAL A 42 4.77 -4.98 11.47
C VAL A 42 4.53 -3.84 10.47
N ARG A 43 5.18 -2.67 10.62
CA ARG A 43 4.98 -1.50 9.74
C ARG A 43 5.88 -1.43 8.50
N GLN A 44 6.70 -2.43 8.22
CA GLN A 44 7.56 -2.41 7.01
C GLN A 44 6.75 -2.62 5.73
N LYS A 45 5.76 -3.52 5.80
CA LYS A 45 4.87 -3.88 4.69
C LYS A 45 3.43 -3.50 5.00
N GLY A 46 2.67 -3.17 3.97
CA GLY A 46 1.22 -3.03 4.04
C GLY A 46 0.57 -3.80 2.89
N VAL A 47 -0.71 -4.10 3.04
CA VAL A 47 -1.53 -4.70 2.03
C VAL A 47 -2.17 -3.63 1.13
N TYR A 48 -2.06 -3.85 -0.17
CA TYR A 48 -2.67 -3.07 -1.23
C TYR A 48 -3.60 -3.94 -2.06
N VAL A 49 -4.72 -3.38 -2.52
CA VAL A 49 -5.66 -4.05 -3.41
C VAL A 49 -5.68 -3.31 -4.74
N ASP A 50 -5.41 -4.01 -5.84
CA ASP A 50 -5.58 -3.46 -7.17
C ASP A 50 -7.07 -3.48 -7.59
N GLU A 51 -7.72 -2.33 -7.45
CA GLU A 51 -9.14 -2.14 -7.78
C GLU A 51 -9.46 -2.34 -9.27
N ILE A 52 -8.47 -2.24 -10.15
CA ILE A 52 -8.68 -2.44 -11.60
C ILE A 52 -8.84 -3.94 -11.89
N THR A 53 -8.00 -4.76 -11.28
CA THR A 53 -7.99 -6.22 -11.47
C THR A 53 -9.02 -6.92 -10.57
N CYS A 54 -9.35 -6.33 -9.42
CA CYS A 54 -10.31 -6.90 -8.49
C CYS A 54 -11.68 -7.11 -9.13
N ILE A 55 -12.20 -8.33 -9.14
CA ILE A 55 -13.53 -8.65 -9.71
C ILE A 55 -14.69 -8.47 -8.73
N GLY A 56 -14.42 -8.16 -7.46
CA GLY A 56 -15.47 -7.96 -6.45
C GLY A 56 -16.10 -9.25 -5.92
N CYS A 57 -15.33 -10.36 -5.85
CA CYS A 57 -15.83 -11.66 -5.35
C CYS A 57 -16.17 -11.68 -3.83
N LYS A 58 -15.78 -10.63 -3.09
CA LYS A 58 -16.03 -10.41 -1.65
C LYS A 58 -15.39 -11.39 -0.68
N HIS A 59 -14.64 -12.37 -1.17
CA HIS A 59 -14.05 -13.40 -0.30
C HIS A 59 -13.08 -12.82 0.74
N CYS A 60 -12.18 -11.93 0.32
CA CYS A 60 -11.26 -11.22 1.22
C CYS A 60 -11.97 -10.44 2.33
N ALA A 61 -13.11 -9.80 2.01
CA ALA A 61 -13.92 -9.08 3.00
C ALA A 61 -14.68 -10.02 3.95
N HIS A 62 -14.83 -11.31 3.64
CA HIS A 62 -15.39 -12.31 4.57
C HIS A 62 -14.31 -12.94 5.46
N VAL A 63 -13.13 -13.21 4.91
CA VAL A 63 -11.99 -13.80 5.62
C VAL A 63 -11.38 -12.78 6.61
N ALA A 64 -10.99 -11.61 6.13
CA ALA A 64 -10.36 -10.55 6.92
C ALA A 64 -11.24 -9.28 6.94
N ARG A 65 -12.33 -9.37 7.72
CA ARG A 65 -13.39 -8.33 7.82
C ARG A 65 -12.92 -6.99 8.36
N ASN A 66 -11.84 -6.98 9.13
CA ASN A 66 -11.32 -5.74 9.73
C ASN A 66 -10.26 -5.08 8.83
N THR A 67 -9.63 -5.87 7.96
CA THR A 67 -8.61 -5.40 7.00
C THR A 67 -9.21 -4.95 5.68
N PHE A 68 -10.18 -5.68 5.12
CA PHE A 68 -10.77 -5.37 3.81
C PHE A 68 -12.24 -4.97 3.88
N TYR A 69 -12.64 -4.12 2.96
CA TYR A 69 -14.05 -3.79 2.73
C TYR A 69 -14.37 -3.76 1.23
N ILE A 70 -15.65 -3.90 0.91
CA ILE A 70 -16.15 -3.75 -0.45
C ILE A 70 -16.71 -2.36 -0.63
N GLU A 71 -16.16 -1.67 -1.61
CA GLU A 71 -16.57 -0.33 -2.00
C GLU A 71 -17.95 -0.40 -2.70
N PRO A 72 -18.95 0.37 -2.25
CA PRO A 72 -20.31 0.29 -2.78
C PRO A 72 -20.51 0.81 -4.20
N ASP A 73 -19.75 1.81 -4.66
CA ASP A 73 -19.94 2.40 -6.00
C ASP A 73 -19.56 1.43 -7.13
N TYR A 74 -18.43 0.71 -6.98
CA TYR A 74 -17.89 -0.16 -8.02
C TYR A 74 -17.83 -1.64 -7.65
N GLY A 75 -18.16 -1.99 -6.41
CA GLY A 75 -18.12 -3.37 -5.91
C GLY A 75 -16.70 -3.95 -5.80
N ARG A 76 -15.67 -3.10 -5.75
CA ARG A 76 -14.26 -3.51 -5.66
C ARG A 76 -13.81 -3.62 -4.21
N SER A 77 -12.87 -4.53 -3.94
CA SER A 77 -12.26 -4.64 -2.61
C SER A 77 -11.24 -3.54 -2.37
N ARG A 78 -11.09 -3.14 -1.12
CA ARG A 78 -10.13 -2.13 -0.64
C ARG A 78 -9.61 -2.49 0.74
N ALA A 79 -8.35 -2.19 0.99
CA ALA A 79 -7.77 -2.26 2.33
C ALA A 79 -8.14 -1.02 3.15
N ILE A 80 -8.75 -1.20 4.32
CA ILE A 80 -9.09 -0.12 5.27
C ILE A 80 -8.10 -0.01 6.42
N ARG A 81 -7.56 -1.14 6.88
CA ARG A 81 -6.66 -1.21 8.03
C ARG A 81 -5.60 -2.24 7.75
N GLN A 82 -4.35 -1.84 7.87
CA GLN A 82 -3.19 -2.70 7.62
C GLN A 82 -3.05 -3.77 8.72
N ASP A 83 -3.33 -3.38 9.96
CA ASP A 83 -3.33 -4.23 11.15
C ASP A 83 -4.77 -4.53 11.63
N GLY A 84 -5.69 -4.77 10.71
CA GLY A 84 -7.09 -5.05 11.02
C GLY A 84 -7.29 -6.44 11.63
N ASP A 85 -6.61 -7.42 11.06
CA ASP A 85 -6.66 -8.84 11.38
C ASP A 85 -5.22 -9.38 11.52
N ALA A 86 -5.06 -10.62 12.01
CA ALA A 86 -3.75 -11.26 12.11
C ALA A 86 -3.12 -11.48 10.72
N GLU A 87 -1.78 -11.40 10.63
CA GLU A 87 -1.07 -11.54 9.36
C GLU A 87 -1.42 -12.85 8.64
N GLU A 88 -1.60 -13.95 9.37
CA GLU A 88 -2.02 -15.25 8.83
C GLU A 88 -3.39 -15.18 8.13
N VAL A 89 -4.34 -14.43 8.68
CA VAL A 89 -5.68 -14.25 8.11
C VAL A 89 -5.64 -13.34 6.89
N ILE A 90 -4.78 -12.31 6.93
CA ILE A 90 -4.55 -11.45 5.77
C ILE A 90 -3.89 -12.25 4.64
N GLN A 91 -2.93 -13.11 4.97
CA GLN A 91 -2.27 -14.00 4.01
C GLN A 91 -3.26 -15.00 3.41
N GLU A 92 -4.13 -15.61 4.22
CA GLU A 92 -5.21 -16.45 3.72
C GLU A 92 -6.11 -15.69 2.72
N ALA A 93 -6.50 -14.45 3.05
CA ALA A 93 -7.31 -13.62 2.15
C ALA A 93 -6.58 -13.28 0.83
N ILE A 94 -5.24 -13.17 0.85
CA ILE A 94 -4.41 -12.98 -0.33
C ILE A 94 -4.40 -14.25 -1.18
N ASP A 95 -4.08 -15.40 -0.59
CA ASP A 95 -3.90 -16.69 -1.28
C ASP A 95 -5.21 -17.24 -1.85
N THR A 96 -6.34 -16.86 -1.27
CA THR A 96 -7.68 -17.27 -1.71
C THR A 96 -8.27 -16.35 -2.80
N CYS A 97 -7.55 -15.31 -3.20
CA CYS A 97 -8.05 -14.35 -4.19
C CYS A 97 -8.01 -14.96 -5.59
N PRO A 98 -9.15 -15.13 -6.30
CA PRO A 98 -9.21 -15.84 -7.58
C PRO A 98 -8.53 -15.13 -8.76
N VAL A 99 -8.11 -13.88 -8.57
CA VAL A 99 -7.47 -13.02 -9.59
C VAL A 99 -6.19 -12.38 -9.07
N ASP A 100 -5.68 -12.84 -7.92
CA ASP A 100 -4.43 -12.38 -7.31
C ASP A 100 -4.31 -10.85 -7.18
N CYS A 101 -5.41 -10.15 -6.91
CA CYS A 101 -5.43 -8.68 -6.92
C CYS A 101 -5.00 -8.02 -5.59
N ILE A 102 -4.47 -8.79 -4.64
CA ILE A 102 -4.08 -8.32 -3.30
C ILE A 102 -2.59 -8.57 -3.13
N HIS A 103 -1.84 -7.54 -2.72
CA HIS A 103 -0.39 -7.59 -2.67
C HIS A 103 0.15 -7.01 -1.37
N TRP A 104 1.18 -7.65 -0.82
CA TRP A 104 2.07 -7.02 0.16
C TRP A 104 3.01 -6.05 -0.58
N VAL A 105 3.08 -4.81 -0.09
CA VAL A 105 3.90 -3.73 -0.64
C VAL A 105 4.62 -3.01 0.48
N ASP A 106 5.77 -2.40 0.19
CA ASP A 106 6.45 -1.53 1.14
C ASP A 106 5.60 -0.31 1.50
N TYR A 107 5.68 0.15 2.74
CA TYR A 107 4.87 1.29 3.19
C TYR A 107 5.08 2.57 2.36
N THR A 108 6.31 2.80 1.86
CA THR A 108 6.61 3.95 0.99
C THR A 108 5.98 3.84 -0.39
N GLU A 109 5.88 2.62 -0.92
CA GLU A 109 5.22 2.30 -2.18
C GLU A 109 3.71 2.35 -2.04
N LEU A 110 3.18 1.80 -0.94
CA LEU A 110 1.76 1.87 -0.60
C LEU A 110 1.25 3.31 -0.68
N ARG A 111 1.97 4.28 -0.10
CA ARG A 111 1.58 5.69 -0.17
C ARG A 111 1.46 6.21 -1.61
N LYS A 112 2.34 5.77 -2.51
CA LYS A 112 2.30 6.16 -3.93
C LYS A 112 1.15 5.48 -4.65
N LEU A 113 0.93 4.19 -4.42
CA LEU A 113 -0.17 3.42 -5.02
C LEU A 113 -1.54 3.99 -4.61
N GLU A 114 -1.72 4.31 -3.33
CA GLU A 114 -2.90 4.97 -2.79
C GLU A 114 -3.16 6.36 -3.42
N GLU A 115 -2.09 7.09 -3.73
CA GLU A 115 -2.19 8.37 -4.45
C GLU A 115 -2.57 8.18 -5.92
N ASP A 116 -1.94 7.23 -6.62
CA ASP A 116 -2.23 6.97 -8.04
C ASP A 116 -3.65 6.42 -8.24
N ARG A 117 -4.14 5.63 -7.28
CA ARG A 117 -5.53 5.13 -7.24
C ARG A 117 -6.57 6.23 -7.39
N LYS A 118 -6.37 7.40 -6.77
CA LYS A 118 -7.31 8.54 -6.88
C LYS A 118 -7.61 8.92 -8.33
N TYR A 119 -6.68 8.64 -9.23
CA TYR A 119 -6.78 8.93 -10.66
C TYR A 119 -7.16 7.72 -11.51
N GLN A 120 -7.19 6.51 -10.93
CA GLN A 120 -7.65 5.32 -11.64
C GLN A 120 -9.12 5.47 -12.04
N VAL A 121 -9.44 4.80 -13.14
CA VAL A 121 -10.75 4.75 -13.75
C VAL A 121 -11.19 3.30 -13.63
N ILE A 122 -12.15 3.05 -12.74
CA ILE A 122 -12.63 1.72 -12.46
C ILE A 122 -13.71 1.39 -13.50
N PRO A 123 -13.53 0.34 -14.32
CA PRO A 123 -14.53 -0.05 -15.29
C PRO A 123 -15.77 -0.63 -14.59
N ILE A 124 -16.93 -0.28 -15.12
CA ILE A 124 -18.22 -0.84 -14.67
C ILE A 124 -18.25 -2.33 -15.03
N VAL A 125 -18.66 -3.16 -14.08
CA VAL A 125 -18.79 -4.61 -14.27
C VAL A 125 -19.73 -4.90 -15.44
N GLY A 126 -19.30 -5.75 -16.37
CA GLY A 126 -20.08 -6.15 -17.54
C GLY A 126 -19.96 -5.21 -18.75
N TYR A 127 -19.17 -4.14 -18.67
CA TYR A 127 -18.87 -3.27 -19.82
C TYR A 127 -17.44 -3.49 -20.31
N PRO A 128 -17.20 -3.65 -21.64
CA PRO A 128 -15.84 -3.81 -22.15
C PRO A 128 -15.00 -2.57 -21.86
N VAL A 129 -13.79 -2.80 -21.34
CA VAL A 129 -12.84 -1.72 -21.04
C VAL A 129 -12.09 -1.37 -22.31
N ASP A 130 -12.40 -0.22 -22.89
CA ASP A 130 -11.59 0.33 -23.97
C ASP A 130 -10.37 1.06 -23.37
N HIS A 131 -9.17 0.55 -23.64
CA HIS A 131 -7.92 1.10 -23.10
C HIS A 131 -7.69 2.57 -23.50
N ALA A 132 -8.14 3.00 -24.69
CA ALA A 132 -8.05 4.38 -25.13
C ALA A 132 -9.02 5.28 -24.33
N VAL A 133 -10.21 4.76 -24.01
CA VAL A 133 -11.18 5.46 -23.16
C VAL A 133 -10.66 5.58 -21.71
N ALA A 134 -10.15 4.50 -21.13
CA ALA A 134 -9.62 4.50 -19.76
C ALA A 134 -8.46 5.48 -19.57
N THR A 135 -7.52 5.52 -20.53
CA THR A 135 -6.39 6.46 -20.51
C THR A 135 -6.82 7.92 -20.65
N SER A 136 -7.77 8.21 -21.56
CA SER A 136 -8.35 9.55 -21.73
C SER A 136 -9.04 10.03 -20.45
N GLN A 137 -9.86 9.18 -19.84
CA GLN A 137 -10.56 9.49 -18.59
C GLN A 137 -9.58 9.73 -17.42
N LYS A 138 -8.51 8.93 -17.30
CA LYS A 138 -7.43 9.15 -16.30
C LYS A 138 -6.78 10.54 -16.48
N ARG A 139 -6.48 10.94 -17.72
CA ARG A 139 -5.91 12.26 -18.03
C ARG A 139 -6.87 13.40 -17.66
N GLN A 140 -8.15 13.28 -18.02
CA GLN A 140 -9.17 14.28 -17.68
C GLN A 140 -9.34 14.42 -16.17
N LYS A 141 -9.38 13.31 -15.42
CA LYS A 141 -9.50 13.31 -13.94
C LYS A 141 -8.30 13.98 -13.28
N LYS A 142 -7.07 13.70 -13.75
CA LYS A 142 -5.84 14.40 -13.31
C LYS A 142 -5.92 15.91 -13.55
N GLN A 143 -6.37 16.35 -14.73
CA GLN A 143 -6.50 17.78 -15.05
C GLN A 143 -7.54 18.49 -14.18
N LYS A 144 -8.72 17.89 -13.98
CA LYS A 144 -9.78 18.44 -13.11
C LYS A 144 -9.33 18.60 -11.66
N LEU A 145 -8.63 17.59 -11.12
CA LEU A 145 -8.11 17.65 -9.75
C LEU A 145 -7.01 18.72 -9.60
N LYS A 146 -6.10 18.84 -10.58
CA LYS A 146 -5.09 19.92 -10.60
C LYS A 146 -5.75 21.31 -10.62
N PHE A 147 -6.78 21.49 -11.45
CA PHE A 147 -7.51 22.74 -11.56
C PHE A 147 -8.30 23.11 -10.29
N LYS A 148 -8.88 22.12 -9.61
CA LYS A 148 -9.53 22.33 -8.30
C LYS A 148 -8.50 22.75 -7.24
N LYS A 149 -7.33 22.11 -7.22
CA LYS A 149 -6.22 22.46 -6.31
C LYS A 149 -5.66 23.86 -6.55
N SER A 150 -5.62 24.35 -7.78
CA SER A 150 -5.14 25.71 -8.09
C SER A 150 -6.14 26.82 -7.74
N ARG A 151 -7.37 26.47 -7.37
CA ARG A 151 -8.45 27.42 -7.02
C ARG A 151 -8.81 27.39 -5.53
N SER A 152 -8.14 26.56 -4.73
CA SER A 152 -8.30 26.46 -3.27
C SER A 152 -7.10 27.04 -2.55
#